data_AF-X0VLZ1-F1
#
_entry.id   AF-X0VLZ1-F1
#
_cell.length_a   1.000
_cell.length_b   1.000
_cell.length_c   1.000
_cell.angle_alpha   90.00
_cell.angle_beta   90.00
_cell.angle_gamma   90.00
#
_symmetry.space_group_name_H-M   'P 1'
#
loop_
_entity.id
_entity.type
_entity.pdbx_description
1 polymer ?
#
loop_
_entity_poly.entity_id
_entity_poly.type
_entity_poly.pdbx_seq_one_letter_code
_entity_poly.pdbx_strand_id
1 'polypeptide(L)'
;MTDNSIKTPLMTRLVEVFLRGDVAILLVVASLALGLVALLLTPREEEPQIVVPMADVFVSAPGLSARAVEQKITTRLEKLLYQIDGVEYVYSMSRPGRCIVTVRFYVGE
;
A
#
# COMPACT_ATOMS: atom_id res chain seq x y z
N MET A 1 53.05 13.78 -37.13
CA MET A 1 51.59 13.93 -37.31
C MET A 1 50.90 12.85 -36.49
N THR A 2 50.40 13.18 -35.31
CA THR A 2 49.60 12.27 -34.49
C THR A 2 48.17 12.24 -35.04
N ASP A 3 47.78 11.09 -35.57
CA ASP A 3 46.42 10.77 -35.99
C ASP A 3 45.51 10.70 -34.76
N ASN A 4 44.64 11.70 -34.60
CA ASN A 4 43.67 11.74 -33.52
C ASN A 4 42.33 11.25 -34.07
N SER A 5 42.13 9.94 -34.07
CA SER A 5 40.87 9.29 -34.42
C SER A 5 39.82 9.65 -33.36
N ILE A 6 39.11 10.76 -33.58
CA ILE A 6 37.97 11.16 -32.77
C ILE A 6 36.86 10.14 -33.03
N LYS A 7 36.77 9.13 -32.16
CA LYS A 7 35.62 8.22 -32.09
C LYS A 7 34.38 9.10 -31.92
N THR A 8 33.43 9.03 -32.85
CA THR A 8 32.19 9.79 -32.75
C THR A 8 31.51 9.49 -31.41
N PRO A 9 31.20 10.52 -30.61
CA PRO A 9 30.56 10.33 -29.31
C PRO A 9 29.26 9.55 -29.45
N LEU A 10 28.92 8.71 -28.48
CA LEU A 10 27.67 7.94 -28.48
C LEU A 10 26.43 8.82 -28.65
N MET A 11 26.43 10.00 -28.02
CA MET A 11 25.36 10.99 -28.16
C MET A 11 25.19 11.48 -29.60
N THR A 12 26.30 11.71 -30.31
CA THR A 12 26.27 12.14 -31.71
C THR A 12 25.70 11.06 -32.62
N ARG A 13 26.06 9.78 -32.39
CA ARG A 13 25.48 8.66 -33.16
C ARG A 13 24.00 8.47 -32.89
N LEU A 14 23.54 8.68 -31.65
CA LEU A 14 22.13 8.63 -31.28
C LEU A 14 21.35 9.72 -32.03
N VAL A 15 21.83 10.96 -31.96
CA VAL A 15 21.20 12.10 -32.64
C VAL A 15 21.16 11.91 -34.16
N GLU A 16 22.22 11.35 -34.75
CA GLU A 16 22.26 11.06 -36.19
C GLU A 16 21.18 10.04 -36.60
N VAL A 17 20.92 9.01 -35.79
CA VAL A 17 19.83 8.04 -36.04
C VAL A 17 18.45 8.71 -35.97
N PHE A 18 18.26 9.65 -35.03
CA PHE A 18 17.01 10.40 -34.91
C PHE A 18 16.80 11.44 -36.02
N LEU A 19 17.89 12.02 -36.56
CA LEU A 19 17.84 13.04 -37.62
C LEU A 19 17.78 12.45 -39.04
N ARG A 20 18.29 11.24 -39.25
CA ARG A 20 18.45 10.64 -40.59
C ARG A 20 17.21 9.91 -41.10
N GLY A 21 16.20 9.69 -40.27
CA GLY A 21 14.96 9.02 -40.67
C GLY A 21 13.75 9.43 -39.82
N ASP A 22 12.58 8.89 -40.16
CA ASP A 22 11.30 9.20 -39.50
C ASP A 22 11.13 8.56 -38.11
N VAL A 23 12.23 8.11 -37.50
CA VAL A 23 12.27 7.41 -36.20
C VAL A 23 11.67 8.28 -35.10
N ALA A 24 11.93 9.59 -35.13
CA ALA A 24 11.36 10.53 -34.17
C ALA A 24 9.81 10.57 -34.27
N ILE A 25 9.27 10.64 -35.49
CA ILE A 25 7.82 10.66 -35.73
C ILE A 25 7.19 9.32 -35.30
N LEU A 26 7.84 8.20 -35.63
CA LEU A 26 7.40 6.87 -35.23
C LEU A 26 7.31 6.73 -33.71
N LEU A 27 8.31 7.21 -32.97
CA LEU A 27 8.32 7.19 -31.51
C LEU A 27 7.23 8.07 -30.89
N VAL A 28 6.93 9.21 -31.50
CA VAL A 28 5.81 10.06 -31.09
C VAL A 28 4.49 9.31 -31.26
N VAL A 29 4.25 8.71 -32.42
CA VAL A 29 3.02 7.94 -32.67
C VAL A 29 2.92 6.73 -31.73
N ALA A 30 4.01 6.01 -31.52
CA ALA A 30 4.05 4.87 -30.61
C ALA A 30 3.78 5.28 -29.16
N SER A 31 4.35 6.39 -28.68
CA SER A 31 4.11 6.88 -27.31
C SER A 31 2.66 7.36 -27.12
N LEU A 32 2.07 8.01 -28.12
CA LEU A 32 0.64 8.37 -28.11
C LEU A 32 -0.27 7.14 -28.08
N ALA A 33 0.04 6.12 -28.89
CA ALA A 33 -0.71 4.87 -28.89
C ALA A 33 -0.63 4.15 -27.54
N LEU A 34 0.57 4.06 -26.95
CA LEU A 34 0.76 3.49 -25.61
C LEU A 34 0.02 4.30 -24.53
N GLY A 35 0.02 5.63 -24.63
CA GLY A 35 -0.74 6.51 -23.73
C GLY A 35 -2.25 6.27 -23.83
N LEU A 36 -2.78 6.12 -25.04
CA LEU A 36 -4.20 5.80 -25.26
C LEU A 36 -4.56 4.43 -24.65
N VAL A 37 -3.71 3.43 -24.87
CA VAL A 37 -3.88 2.10 -24.27
C VAL A 37 -3.87 2.17 -22.74
N ALA A 38 -2.94 2.94 -22.15
CA ALA A 38 -2.89 3.13 -20.71
C ALA A 38 -4.17 3.78 -20.16
N LEU A 39 -4.71 4.80 -20.84
CA LEU A 39 -5.96 5.45 -20.44
C LEU A 39 -7.18 4.52 -20.47
N LEU A 40 -7.22 3.59 -21.43
CA LEU A 40 -8.32 2.63 -21.58
C LEU A 40 -8.19 1.44 -20.63
N LEU A 41 -6.96 1.00 -20.33
CA LEU A 41 -6.71 -0.18 -19.50
C LEU A 41 -6.54 0.11 -18.01
N THR A 42 -6.14 1.32 -17.63
CA THR A 42 -5.90 1.66 -16.21
C THR A 42 -7.24 1.70 -15.47
N PRO A 43 -7.45 0.83 -14.46
CA PRO A 43 -8.66 0.87 -13.65
C PRO A 43 -8.77 2.21 -12.93
N ARG A 44 -9.97 2.79 -12.92
CA ARG A 44 -10.25 4.02 -12.18
C ARG A 44 -10.94 3.63 -10.88
N GLU A 45 -10.35 4.02 -9.76
CA GLU A 45 -10.97 3.93 -8.45
C GLU A 45 -11.37 5.34 -8.01
N GLU A 46 -12.64 5.54 -7.65
CA GLU A 46 -13.14 6.85 -7.19
C GLU A 46 -12.72 7.16 -5.76
N GLU A 47 -12.64 6.12 -4.92
CA GLU A 47 -12.11 6.18 -3.57
C GLU A 47 -10.90 5.25 -3.52
N PRO A 48 -9.69 5.76 -3.24
CA PRO A 48 -8.53 4.89 -3.06
C PRO A 48 -8.81 3.91 -1.92
N GLN A 49 -8.63 2.62 -2.17
CA GLN A 49 -8.84 1.62 -1.12
C GLN A 49 -7.76 1.75 -0.04
N ILE A 50 -8.13 2.30 1.12
CA ILE A 50 -7.27 2.32 2.30
C ILE A 50 -7.50 1.01 3.06
N VAL A 51 -6.55 0.07 2.93
CA VAL A 51 -6.56 -1.16 3.71
C VAL A 51 -6.12 -0.83 5.13
N VAL A 52 -7.07 -0.67 6.04
CA VAL A 52 -6.78 -0.48 7.45
C VAL A 52 -6.59 -1.87 8.10
N PRO A 53 -5.38 -2.22 8.54
CA PRO A 53 -5.16 -3.48 9.24
C PRO A 53 -5.95 -3.53 10.55
N MET A 54 -6.84 -4.51 10.65
CA MET A 54 -7.65 -4.76 11.84
C MET A 54 -7.61 -6.24 12.22
N ALA A 55 -7.62 -6.51 13.52
CA ALA A 55 -7.70 -7.86 14.07
C ALA A 55 -8.77 -7.93 15.18
N ASP A 56 -9.66 -8.91 15.10
CA ASP A 56 -10.67 -9.16 16.11
C ASP A 56 -10.27 -10.35 17.01
N VAL A 57 -10.25 -10.12 18.32
CA VAL A 57 -9.99 -11.11 19.35
C VAL A 57 -11.29 -11.46 20.06
N PHE A 58 -11.74 -12.69 19.87
CA PHE A 58 -12.95 -13.21 20.51
C PHE A 58 -12.59 -14.03 21.74
N VAL A 59 -13.14 -13.66 22.90
CA VAL A 59 -12.93 -14.39 24.15
C VAL A 59 -14.27 -14.88 24.69
N SER A 60 -14.39 -16.19 24.88
CA SER A 60 -15.57 -16.80 25.50
C SER A 60 -15.34 -16.94 27.00
N ALA A 61 -16.31 -16.47 27.79
CA ALA A 61 -16.25 -16.47 29.25
C ALA A 61 -17.61 -16.86 29.86
N PRO A 62 -18.09 -18.09 29.58
CA PRO A 62 -19.42 -18.54 29.97
C PRO A 62 -19.62 -18.43 31.48
N GLY A 63 -20.79 -17.95 31.90
CA GLY A 63 -21.14 -17.81 33.32
C GLY A 63 -20.65 -16.51 33.99
N LEU A 64 -19.88 -15.66 33.31
CA LEU A 64 -19.53 -14.33 33.83
C LEU A 64 -20.57 -13.26 33.42
N SER A 65 -20.91 -12.38 34.37
CA SER A 65 -21.66 -11.16 34.09
C SER A 65 -20.82 -10.17 33.27
N ALA A 66 -21.47 -9.24 32.56
CA ALA A 66 -20.75 -8.26 31.73
C ALA A 66 -19.67 -7.48 32.52
N ARG A 67 -20.00 -7.04 33.76
CA ARG A 67 -19.04 -6.36 34.66
C ARG A 67 -17.87 -7.25 35.05
N ALA A 68 -18.12 -8.54 35.29
CA ALA A 68 -17.06 -9.49 35.64
C ALA A 68 -16.15 -9.78 34.44
N VAL A 69 -16.71 -9.88 33.23
CA VAL A 69 -15.94 -10.03 31.98
C VAL A 69 -15.05 -8.81 31.76
N GLU A 70 -15.61 -7.60 31.93
CA GLU A 70 -14.87 -6.36 31.76
C GLU A 70 -13.65 -6.29 32.69
N GLN A 71 -13.87 -6.44 34.00
CA GLN A 71 -12.81 -6.28 35.01
C GLN A 71 -11.75 -7.38 34.94
N LYS A 72 -12.14 -8.62 34.67
CA LYS A 72 -11.22 -9.77 34.73
C LYS A 72 -10.52 -10.05 33.42
N ILE A 73 -11.17 -9.75 32.28
CA ILE A 73 -10.70 -10.14 30.95
C ILE A 73 -10.40 -8.87 30.15
N THR A 74 -11.43 -8.09 29.85
CA THR A 74 -11.37 -7.01 28.86
C THR A 74 -10.31 -5.97 29.20
N THR A 75 -10.31 -5.42 30.43
CA THR A 75 -9.34 -4.39 30.84
C THR A 75 -7.90 -4.87 30.81
N ARG A 76 -7.66 -6.16 31.09
CA ARG A 76 -6.30 -6.73 31.04
C ARG A 76 -5.86 -6.96 29.59
N LEU A 77 -6.75 -7.51 28.78
CA LEU A 77 -6.50 -7.77 27.37
C LEU A 77 -6.23 -6.46 26.61
N GLU A 78 -7.02 -5.42 26.86
CA GLU A 78 -6.84 -4.10 26.28
C GLU A 78 -5.44 -3.53 26.59
N LYS A 79 -5.00 -3.58 27.86
CA LYS A 79 -3.66 -3.12 28.25
C LYS A 79 -2.53 -3.88 27.58
N LEU A 80 -2.68 -5.19 27.37
CA LEU A 80 -1.68 -6.02 26.69
C LEU A 80 -1.62 -5.70 25.20
N LEU A 81 -2.78 -5.54 24.56
CA LEU A 81 -2.87 -5.26 23.13
C LEU A 81 -2.37 -3.85 22.80
N TYR A 82 -2.58 -2.87 23.69
CA TYR A 82 -2.02 -1.53 23.55
C TYR A 82 -0.49 -1.46 23.60
N GLN A 83 0.18 -2.49 24.13
CA GLN A 83 1.64 -2.55 24.18
C GLN A 83 2.26 -3.16 22.91
N ILE A 84 1.44 -3.64 21.99
CA ILE A 84 1.93 -4.19 20.72
C ILE A 84 2.34 -3.03 19.82
N ASP A 85 3.56 -3.10 19.30
CA ASP A 85 4.07 -2.12 18.33
C ASP A 85 3.18 -2.08 17.09
N GLY A 86 2.89 -0.88 16.61
CA GLY A 86 2.04 -0.66 15.45
C GLY A 86 0.53 -0.62 15.75
N VAL A 87 0.09 -0.78 17.01
CA VAL A 87 -1.32 -0.59 17.38
C VAL A 87 -1.65 0.89 17.51
N GLU A 88 -2.66 1.33 16.76
CA GLU A 88 -3.19 2.70 16.80
C GLU A 88 -4.34 2.80 17.80
N TYR A 89 -5.31 1.86 17.73
CA TYR A 89 -6.48 1.85 18.60
C TYR A 89 -6.89 0.44 19.01
N VAL A 90 -7.39 0.32 20.25
CA VAL A 90 -8.03 -0.91 20.75
C VAL A 90 -9.45 -0.56 21.19
N TYR A 91 -10.44 -1.19 20.57
CA TYR A 91 -11.84 -1.10 20.96
C TYR A 91 -12.28 -2.40 21.61
N SER A 92 -13.07 -2.32 22.67
CA SER A 92 -13.50 -3.51 23.39
C SER A 92 -15.00 -3.48 23.70
N MET A 93 -15.65 -4.64 23.61
CA MET A 93 -17.06 -4.83 23.95
C MET A 93 -17.21 -6.04 24.86
N SER A 94 -17.70 -5.79 26.08
CA SER A 94 -17.96 -6.84 27.07
C SER A 94 -19.45 -7.16 27.13
N ARG A 95 -19.80 -8.43 26.98
CA ARG A 95 -21.17 -8.95 27.13
C ARG A 95 -21.18 -10.10 28.14
N PRO A 96 -22.33 -10.45 28.73
CA PRO A 96 -22.41 -11.65 29.56
C PRO A 96 -21.95 -12.86 28.75
N GLY A 97 -21.03 -13.66 29.30
CA GLY A 97 -20.52 -14.85 28.63
C GLY A 97 -19.47 -14.63 27.54
N ARG A 98 -19.17 -13.40 27.09
CA ARG A 98 -18.22 -13.16 25.99
C ARG A 98 -17.63 -11.75 25.94
N CYS A 99 -16.45 -11.62 25.35
CA CYS A 99 -15.78 -10.36 25.05
C CYS A 99 -15.32 -10.35 23.58
N ILE A 100 -15.35 -9.19 22.96
CA ILE A 100 -14.81 -8.94 21.63
C ILE A 100 -13.87 -7.73 21.75
N VAL A 101 -12.64 -7.87 21.27
CA VAL A 101 -11.67 -6.77 21.23
C VAL A 101 -11.18 -6.60 19.80
N THR A 102 -11.36 -5.41 19.24
CA THR A 102 -10.94 -5.03 17.89
C THR A 102 -9.70 -4.16 18.00
N VAL A 103 -8.60 -4.63 17.42
CA VAL A 103 -7.31 -3.94 17.37
C VAL A 103 -7.14 -3.35 15.97
N ARG A 104 -6.81 -2.06 15.91
CA ARG A 104 -6.51 -1.34 14.67
C ARG A 104 -5.05 -0.95 14.65
N PHE A 105 -4.35 -1.24 13.56
CA PHE A 105 -2.93 -0.93 13.39
C PHE A 105 -2.72 0.27 12.47
N TYR A 106 -1.53 0.87 12.54
CA TYR A 106 -1.12 1.93 11.62
C TYR A 106 -1.04 1.41 10.17
N VAL A 107 -1.33 2.29 9.23
CA VAL A 107 -1.26 1.99 7.79
C VAL A 107 0.15 2.34 7.29
N GLY A 108 0.85 1.36 6.74
CA GLY A 108 2.15 1.57 6.08
C GLY A 108 3.39 1.43 6.96
N GLU A 109 3.29 0.75 8.11
CA GLU A 109 4.45 0.22 8.86
C GLU A 109 4.88 -1.18 8.38
#